data_AF-K1YLX1-F1
#
_entry.id   AF-K1YLX1-F1
#
_cell.length_a   1.000
_cell.length_b   1.000
_cell.length_c   1.000
_cell.angle_alpha   90.00
_cell.angle_beta   90.00
_cell.angle_gamma   90.00
#
_symmetry.space_group_name_H-M   'P 1'
#
loop_
_entity.id
_entity.type
_entity.pdbx_description
1 polymer ?
#
loop_
_entity_poly.entity_id
_entity_poly.type
_entity_poly.pdbx_seq_one_letter_code
_entity_poly.pdbx_strand_id
1 'polypeptide(L)' 'MKLITIVMAIMVAATPVLASGGEETMGTSLLVILFLGFGVLIVACQLIPGVMLICSMLKGLFGSAVKNTMPKIGAKTL' A
#
# COMPACT_ATOMS: atom_id res chain seq x y z
N MET A 1 15.75 -3.86 -3.77
CA MET A 1 15.41 -4.91 -2.76
C MET A 1 14.17 -4.59 -1.93
N LYS A 2 13.88 -3.33 -1.56
CA LYS A 2 12.71 -2.98 -0.71
C LYS A 2 11.32 -3.26 -1.32
N LEU A 3 11.17 -3.20 -2.65
CA LEU A 3 9.87 -3.42 -3.32
C LEU A 3 9.41 -4.88 -3.25
N ILE A 4 10.32 -5.82 -3.47
CA ILE A 4 10.05 -7.27 -3.42
C ILE A 4 9.62 -7.71 -2.00
N THR A 5 10.21 -7.14 -0.96
CA THR A 5 9.85 -7.39 0.43
C THR A 5 8.42 -6.95 0.76
N ILE A 6 7.98 -5.81 0.20
CA ILE A 6 6.60 -5.31 0.38
C ILE A 6 5.59 -6.19 -0.36
N VAL A 7 5.91 -6.62 -1.58
CA VAL A 7 5.04 -7.51 -2.38
C VAL A 7 4.91 -8.89 -1.73
N MET A 8 6.00 -9.43 -1.18
CA MET A 8 5.98 -10.68 -0.40
C MET A 8 5.13 -10.58 0.87
N ALA A 9 5.18 -9.46 1.59
CA ALA A 9 4.35 -9.25 2.78
C ALA A 9 2.84 -9.23 2.46
N ILE A 10 2.45 -8.70 1.31
CA ILE A 10 1.05 -8.69 0.84
C ILE A 10 0.58 -10.10 0.46
N MET A 11 1.43 -10.89 -0.20
CA MET A 11 1.10 -12.26 -0.60
C MET A 11 0.90 -13.20 0.59
N VAL A 12 1.65 -13.02 1.68
CA VAL A 12 1.47 -13.79 2.93
C VAL A 12 0.17 -13.41 3.66
N ALA A 13 -0.28 -12.16 3.53
CA ALA A 13 -1.55 -11.72 4.12
C ALA A 13 -2.79 -12.18 3.34
N ALA A 14 -2.61 -12.59 2.07
CA ALA A 14 -3.70 -12.89 1.13
C ALA A 14 -4.06 -14.38 1.00
N THR A 15 -3.51 -15.27 1.84
CA THR A 15 -3.93 -16.68 1.90
C THR A 15 -5.04 -16.86 2.94
N PRO A 16 -6.34 -16.75 2.57
CA PRO A 16 -7.41 -17.13 3.46
C PRO A 16 -7.37 -18.65 3.72
N VAL A 17 -7.47 -19.03 4.98
CA VAL A 17 -7.53 -20.40 5.48
C VAL A 17 -8.78 -21.10 4.93
N LEU A 18 -8.58 -22.03 3.98
CA LEU A 18 -9.60 -22.97 3.51
C LEU A 18 -9.86 -24.07 4.55
N ALA A 19 -10.61 -23.75 5.60
CA ALA A 19 -11.12 -24.77 6.52
C ALA A 19 -12.49 -24.38 7.10
N SER A 20 -13.51 -24.29 6.24
CA SER A 20 -14.92 -24.32 6.67
C SER A 20 -15.48 -25.72 6.42
N GLY A 21 -15.12 -26.67 7.29
CA GLY A 21 -15.80 -27.95 7.38
C GLY A 21 -16.57 -27.99 8.70
N GLY A 22 -17.90 -27.88 8.64
CA GLY A 22 -18.76 -28.35 9.73
C GLY A 22 -19.77 -27.34 10.28
N GLU A 23 -21.00 -27.51 9.81
CA GLU A 23 -22.26 -27.44 10.56
C GLU A 23 -23.03 -26.11 10.68
N GLU A 24 -24.28 -26.25 10.24
CA GLU A 24 -25.45 -25.39 10.33
C GLU A 24 -25.79 -24.99 11.78
N THR A 25 -25.12 -23.98 12.31
CA THR A 25 -25.66 -23.22 13.44
C THR A 25 -26.15 -21.88 12.92
N MET A 26 -27.42 -21.58 13.18
CA MET A 26 -28.07 -20.32 12.85
C MET A 26 -27.43 -19.18 13.66
N GLY A 27 -26.24 -18.75 13.27
CA GLY A 27 -25.45 -17.75 13.96
C GLY A 27 -24.07 -17.65 13.32
N THR A 28 -23.65 -16.41 13.00
CA THR A 28 -22.30 -16.15 12.50
C THR A 28 -21.28 -16.73 13.47
N SER A 29 -20.64 -17.83 13.07
CA SER A 29 -19.69 -18.54 13.94
C SER A 29 -18.56 -17.58 14.36
N LEU A 30 -18.11 -17.67 15.62
CA LEU A 30 -17.04 -16.83 16.16
C LEU A 30 -15.78 -16.84 15.24
N LEU A 31 -15.49 -17.99 14.63
CA LEU A 31 -14.39 -18.11 13.67
C LEU A 31 -14.59 -17.22 12.43
N VAL A 32 -15.82 -17.08 11.93
CA VAL A 32 -16.14 -16.23 10.78
C VAL A 32 -15.98 -14.75 11.13
N ILE A 33 -16.46 -14.30 12.30
CA ILE A 33 -16.32 -12.89 12.70
C ILE A 33 -14.85 -12.52 12.96
N LEU A 34 -14.07 -13.43 13.57
CA LEU A 34 -12.65 -13.20 13.84
C LEU A 34 -11.84 -13.22 12.53
N PHE A 35 -12.15 -14.14 11.62
CA PHE A 35 -11.49 -14.24 10.33
C PHE A 35 -11.75 -12.99 9.47
N LEU A 36 -13.02 -12.61 9.32
CA LEU A 36 -13.40 -11.43 8.54
C LEU A 36 -12.91 -10.14 9.20
N GLY A 37 -13.03 -10.03 10.52
CA GLY A 37 -12.53 -8.88 11.28
C GLY A 37 -11.02 -8.71 11.17
N PHE A 38 -10.26 -9.81 11.22
CA PHE A 38 -8.80 -9.78 11.04
C PHE A 38 -8.42 -9.39 9.60
N GLY A 39 -9.14 -9.91 8.59
CA GLY A 39 -8.95 -9.50 7.19
C GLY A 39 -9.22 -8.01 6.98
N VAL A 40 -10.31 -7.48 7.53
CA VAL A 40 -10.63 -6.04 7.48
C VAL A 40 -9.57 -5.21 8.21
N LEU A 41 -9.07 -5.66 9.35
CA LEU A 41 -8.02 -4.96 10.10
C LEU A 41 -6.71 -4.90 9.34
N ILE A 42 -6.34 -5.97 8.62
CA ILE A 42 -5.17 -5.96 7.72
C ILE A 42 -5.36 -4.91 6.61
N VAL A 43 -6.53 -4.92 5.95
CA VAL A 43 -6.86 -3.97 4.89
C VAL A 43 -6.87 -2.53 5.41
N ALA A 44 -7.32 -2.30 6.65
CA ALA A 44 -7.28 -0.98 7.28
C ALA A 44 -5.83 -0.54 7.59
N CYS A 45 -4.99 -1.43 8.10
CA CYS A 45 -3.59 -1.13 8.41
C CYS A 45 -2.77 -0.79 7.16
N GLN A 46 -3.07 -1.38 6.00
CA GLN A 46 -2.40 -1.04 4.72
C GLN A 46 -2.88 0.28 4.09
N LEU A 47 -3.93 0.92 4.63
CA LEU A 47 -4.37 2.22 4.12
C LEU A 47 -3.28 3.29 4.28
N ILE A 48 -2.49 3.22 5.37
CA ILE A 48 -1.38 4.14 5.61
C ILE A 48 -0.33 4.05 4.48
N PRO A 49 0.27 2.87 4.16
CA PRO A 49 1.20 2.76 3.04
C PRO A 49 0.53 3.03 1.68
N GLY A 50 -0.74 2.70 1.49
CA GLY A 50 -1.49 2.98 0.26
C GLY A 50 -1.65 4.49 0.00
N VAL A 51 -2.11 5.23 1.01
CA VAL A 51 -2.26 6.71 0.94
C VAL A 51 -0.90 7.38 0.77
N MET A 52 0.15 6.86 1.41
CA MET A 52 1.51 7.40 1.26
C MET A 52 2.03 7.27 -0.18
N LEU A 53 1.76 6.15 -0.86
CA LEU A 53 2.12 5.96 -2.27
C LEU A 53 1.33 6.92 -3.18
N ILE A 54 0.01 7.04 -2.96
CA ILE A 54 -0.85 7.96 -3.71
C ILE A 54 -0.38 9.40 -3.55
N CYS A 55 -0.12 9.86 -2.32
CA CYS A 55 0.43 11.19 -2.05
C CYS A 55 1.79 11.42 -2.75
N SER A 56 2.65 10.41 -2.80
CA SER A 56 3.94 10.50 -3.49
C SER A 56 3.78 10.61 -5.01
N MET A 57 2.82 9.89 -5.59
CA MET A 57 2.47 9.99 -7.01
C MET A 57 1.89 11.37 -7.36
N LEU A 58 0.96 11.89 -6.55
CA LEU A 58 0.43 13.26 -6.75
C LEU A 58 1.55 14.31 -6.65
N LYS A 59 2.43 14.21 -5.65
CA LYS A 59 3.57 15.13 -5.52
C LYS A 59 4.52 15.03 -6.71
N GLY A 60 4.73 13.84 -7.27
CA GLY A 60 5.52 13.66 -8.50
C GLY A 60 4.86 14.26 -9.74
N LEU A 61 3.53 14.13 -9.85
CA LEU A 61 2.75 14.65 -10.97
C LEU A 61 2.65 16.18 -10.96
N PHE A 62 2.45 16.79 -9.79
CA PHE A 62 2.33 18.24 -9.62
C PHE A 62 3.66 18.97 -9.35
N GLY A 63 4.73 18.23 -9.01
CA GLY A 63 6.04 18.79 -8.66
C GLY A 63 6.99 19.08 -9.81
N SER A 64 6.65 18.71 -11.05
CA SER A 64 7.49 18.95 -12.24
C SER A 64 7.21 20.27 -12.97
N ALA A 65 6.66 21.27 -12.28
CA ALA A 65 6.72 22.65 -12.76
C ALA A 65 8.13 23.22 -12.55
N VAL A 66 9.01 22.88 -13.50
CA VAL A 66 10.12 23.67 -14.02
C VAL A 66 10.73 24.69 -13.02
N LYS A 67 11.89 24.33 -12.46
CA LYS A 67 12.99 25.31 -12.40
C LYS A 67 14.15 24.72 -13.18
N ASN A 68 14.06 24.80 -14.50
CA ASN A 68 15.26 24.87 -15.31
C ASN A 68 15.88 26.24 -15.05
N THR A 69 16.48 26.43 -13.88
CA THR A 69 17.43 27.51 -13.68
C THR A 69 18.62 27.12 -14.54
N MET A 70 18.65 27.67 -15.76
CA MET A 70 19.78 27.55 -16.66
C MET A 70 21.08 27.70 -15.87
N PRO A 71 22.06 26.81 -16.02
CA PRO A 71 23.41 27.09 -15.58
C PRO A 71 23.84 28.37 -16.30
N LYS A 72 24.23 29.41 -15.55
CA LYS A 72 24.90 30.59 -16.11
C LYS A 72 26.24 30.13 -16.68
N ILE A 73 26.20 29.62 -17.91
CA ILE A 73 27.36 29.43 -18.77
C ILE A 73 27.85 30.83 -19.13
N GLY A 74 29.04 31.16 -18.61
CA GLY A 74 29.96 32.12 -19.21
C GLY A 74 29.49 33.58 -19.30
N ALA A 75 29.64 34.34 -18.22
CA ALA A 75 30.13 35.70 -18.37
C ALA A 75 31.66 35.61 -18.41
N LYS A 76 32.17 35.49 -19.65
CA LYS A 76 33.59 35.51 -19.99
C LYS A 76 34.28 36.73 -19.37
N THR A 77 35.48 36.48 -18.87
CA THR A 77 36.67 37.35 -18.90
C THR A 77 36.57 38.46 -19.95
N LEU A 78 36.66 39.72 -19.52
CA LEU A 78 37.59 40.77 -20.00
C LEU A 78 37.43 42.00 -19.09
#